data_AF-A8EX91-F1
#
_entry.id   AF-A8EX91-F1
#
_cell.length_a   1.000
_cell.length_b   1.000
_cell.length_c   1.000
_cell.angle_alpha   90.00
_cell.angle_beta   90.00
_cell.angle_gamma   90.00
#
_symmetry.space_group_name_H-M   'P 1'
#
loop_
_entity.id
_entity.type
_entity.pdbx_description
1 polymer ?
#
loop_
_entity_poly.entity_id
_entity_poly.type
_entity_poly.pdbx_seq_one_letter_code
_entity_poly.pdbx_strand_id
1 'polypeptide(L)'
;MDTEKLNNIKARIKDFKSARLFNPKVQQEISSFTIAIDLVSGTMVGVASGIFTDKLFYSKPLFLIIFTIIGMIAGFNIIRQKVNNKK
;
A
#
# COMPACT_ATOMS: atom_id res chain seq x y z
N MET A 1 -40.42 -28.11 3.18
CA MET A 1 -40.04 -27.67 4.55
C MET A 1 -38.60 -27.13 4.61
N ASP A 2 -37.83 -27.18 3.52
CA ASP A 2 -36.40 -26.83 3.51
C ASP A 2 -36.11 -25.37 3.12
N THR A 3 -37.10 -24.68 2.54
CA THR A 3 -37.00 -23.29 2.08
C THR A 3 -36.85 -22.29 3.24
N GLU A 4 -37.47 -22.56 4.39
CA GLU A 4 -37.36 -21.71 5.57
C GLU A 4 -35.96 -21.73 6.19
N LYS A 5 -35.33 -22.92 6.24
CA LYS A 5 -33.94 -23.07 6.71
C LYS A 5 -32.97 -22.33 5.80
N LEU A 6 -33.15 -22.41 4.48
CA LEU A 6 -32.32 -21.70 3.51
C LEU A 6 -32.46 -20.17 3.66
N ASN A 7 -33.66 -19.67 3.90
CA ASN A 7 -33.90 -18.25 4.14
C ASN A 7 -33.24 -17.77 5.45
N ASN A 8 -33.32 -18.56 6.53
CA ASN A 8 -32.69 -18.22 7.80
C ASN A 8 -31.15 -18.16 7.67
N ILE A 9 -30.55 -19.12 6.97
CA ILE A 9 -29.11 -19.15 6.72
C ILE A 9 -28.67 -17.94 5.87
N LYS A 10 -29.44 -17.61 4.81
CA LYS A 10 -29.15 -16.45 3.96
C LYS A 10 -29.29 -15.13 4.73
N ALA A 11 -30.26 -15.01 5.63
CA ALA A 11 -30.43 -13.84 6.50
C ALA A 11 -29.21 -13.68 7.43
N ARG A 12 -28.80 -14.74 8.13
CA ARG A 12 -27.62 -14.71 9.01
C ARG A 12 -26.33 -14.40 8.25
N ILE A 13 -26.15 -14.97 7.05
CA ILE A 13 -25.00 -14.64 6.19
C ILE A 13 -25.03 -13.16 5.77
N LYS A 14 -26.20 -12.59 5.50
CA LYS A 14 -26.35 -11.17 5.15
C LYS A 14 -26.00 -10.26 6.32
N ASP A 15 -26.40 -10.62 7.54
CA ASP A 15 -26.09 -9.85 8.75
C ASP A 15 -24.59 -9.90 9.07
N PHE A 16 -23.95 -11.06 8.91
CA PHE A 16 -22.50 -11.20 9.04
C PHE A 16 -21.74 -10.54 7.89
N LYS A 17 -22.25 -10.61 6.65
CA LYS A 17 -21.66 -9.91 5.50
C LYS A 17 -21.80 -8.39 5.64
N SER A 18 -22.89 -7.90 6.23
CA SER A 18 -23.09 -6.49 6.59
C SER A 18 -22.08 -6.03 7.65
N ALA A 19 -21.87 -6.81 8.72
CA ALA A 19 -20.86 -6.51 9.73
C ALA A 19 -19.42 -6.62 9.21
N ARG A 20 -19.18 -7.49 8.22
CA ARG A 20 -17.87 -7.69 7.56
C ARG A 20 -17.66 -6.84 6.32
N LEU A 21 -18.70 -6.18 5.81
CA LEU A 21 -18.59 -5.03 4.91
C LEU A 21 -18.11 -3.87 5.77
N PHE A 22 -16.85 -4.01 6.21
CA PHE A 22 -15.97 -2.93 6.58
C PHE A 22 -16.35 -1.73 5.73
N ASN A 23 -16.92 -0.76 6.43
CA ASN A 23 -17.26 0.58 6.01
C ASN A 23 -16.63 0.95 4.65
N PRO A 24 -17.36 0.92 3.52
CA PRO A 24 -16.84 1.32 2.22
C PRO A 24 -16.57 2.82 2.12
N LYS A 25 -16.71 3.55 3.23
CA LYS A 25 -16.23 4.92 3.43
C LYS A 25 -15.40 5.01 4.70
N VAL A 26 -14.32 4.24 4.80
CA VAL A 26 -13.09 4.91 5.23
C VAL A 26 -12.82 5.90 4.10
N GLN A 27 -13.36 7.13 4.24
CA GLN A 27 -12.88 8.25 3.45
C GLN A 27 -11.37 8.14 3.59
N GLN A 28 -10.70 7.82 2.48
CA GLN A 28 -9.25 7.70 2.46
C GLN A 28 -8.71 9.10 2.69
N GLU A 29 -8.84 9.64 3.90
CA GLU A 29 -8.14 10.84 4.27
C GLU A 29 -6.67 10.48 4.14
N ILE A 30 -6.01 11.16 3.21
CA ILE A 30 -4.59 10.99 3.00
C ILE A 30 -3.96 11.57 4.26
N SER A 31 -3.74 10.72 5.27
CA SER A 31 -3.10 11.12 6.51
C SER A 31 -1.65 11.48 6.20
N SER A 32 -1.16 12.58 6.78
CA SER A 32 0.23 13.01 6.65
C SER A 32 1.22 11.91 7.07
N PHE A 33 0.81 11.03 7.99
CA PHE A 33 1.60 9.87 8.41
C PHE A 33 1.73 8.83 7.30
N THR A 34 0.67 8.59 6.53
CA THR A 34 0.71 7.66 5.40
C THR A 34 1.58 8.20 4.26
N ILE A 35 1.55 9.52 4.01
CA ILE A 35 2.46 10.17 3.06
C ILE A 35 3.92 9.94 3.49
N ALA A 36 4.21 10.14 4.77
CA ALA A 36 5.55 9.91 5.32
C ALA A 36 5.97 8.44 5.17
N ILE A 37 5.10 7.48 5.45
CA ILE A 37 5.39 6.05 5.25
C ILE A 37 5.60 5.72 3.77
N ASP A 38 4.75 6.23 2.88
CA ASP A 38 4.85 5.99 1.43
C ASP A 38 6.21 6.51 0.91
N LEU A 39 6.69 7.66 1.41
CA LEU A 39 8.03 8.18 1.09
C LEU A 39 9.16 7.34 1.70
N VAL A 40 9.10 7.08 3.02
CA VAL A 40 10.15 6.35 3.75
C VAL A 40 10.28 4.91 3.24
N SER A 41 9.17 4.25 2.92
CA SER A 41 9.19 2.90 2.36
C SER A 41 9.84 2.85 0.98
N GLY A 42 9.50 3.79 0.08
CA GLY A 42 10.13 3.91 -1.23
C GLY A 42 11.64 4.17 -1.14
N THR A 43 12.05 5.10 -0.28
CA THR A 43 13.47 5.38 -0.03
C THR A 43 14.18 4.19 0.61
N MET A 44 13.56 3.50 1.57
CA MET A 44 14.16 2.34 2.24
C MET A 44 14.37 1.18 1.28
N VAL A 45 13.44 0.93 0.35
CA VAL A 45 13.61 -0.07 -0.72
C VAL A 45 14.75 0.33 -1.66
N GLY A 46 14.84 1.62 -2.01
CA GLY A 46 15.94 2.16 -2.83
C GLY A 46 17.30 1.95 -2.17
N VAL A 47 17.45 2.37 -0.92
CA VAL A 47 18.70 2.21 -0.17
C VAL A 47 19.05 0.74 0.04
N ALA A 48 18.09 -0.11 0.42
CA ALA A 48 18.32 -1.55 0.60
C ALA A 48 18.78 -2.22 -0.70
N SER A 49 18.10 -1.92 -1.81
CA SER A 49 18.47 -2.43 -3.14
C SER A 49 19.82 -1.89 -3.61
N GLY A 50 20.12 -0.63 -3.31
CA GLY A 50 21.39 0.02 -3.61
C GLY A 50 22.57 -0.62 -2.89
N ILE A 51 22.45 -0.85 -1.57
CA ILE A 51 23.48 -1.53 -0.76
C ILE A 51 23.65 -2.98 -1.22
N PHE A 52 22.55 -3.68 -1.52
CA PHE A 52 22.60 -5.05 -2.02
C PHE A 52 23.35 -5.13 -3.36
N THR A 53 23.06 -4.21 -4.27
CA THR A 53 23.70 -4.13 -5.58
C THR A 53 25.18 -3.74 -5.47
N ASP A 54 25.52 -2.73 -4.67
CA ASP A 54 26.92 -2.34 -4.45
C ASP A 54 27.78 -3.51 -3.94
N LYS A 55 27.23 -4.32 -3.01
CA LYS A 55 27.91 -5.53 -2.50
C LYS A 55 28.09 -6.61 -3.55
N LEU A 56 27.12 -6.80 -4.45
CA LEU A 56 27.21 -7.81 -5.51
C LEU A 56 28.21 -7.42 -6.60
N PHE A 57 28.26 -6.15 -6.97
CA PHE A 57 29.07 -5.66 -8.09
C PHE A 57 30.47 -5.17 -7.66
N TYR A 58 30.83 -5.28 -6.37
CA TYR A 58 32.03 -4.64 -5.76
C TYR A 58 32.24 -3.20 -6.24
N SER A 59 31.13 -2.54 -6.59
CA SER A 59 31.16 -1.27 -7.27
C SER A 59 31.32 -0.18 -6.23
N LYS A 60 31.97 0.90 -6.65
CA LYS A 60 31.92 2.18 -5.92
C LYS A 60 30.44 2.51 -5.64
N PRO A 61 30.13 3.33 -4.61
CA PRO A 61 28.76 3.56 -4.13
C PRO A 61 27.84 4.35 -5.08
N LEU A 62 27.94 4.10 -6.38
CA LEU A 62 27.18 4.68 -7.47
C LEU A 62 25.80 4.06 -7.56
N PHE A 63 25.66 2.74 -7.42
CA PHE A 63 24.34 2.12 -7.48
C PHE A 63 23.50 2.55 -6.29
N LEU A 64 24.09 2.67 -5.10
CA LEU A 64 23.40 3.22 -3.93
C LEU A 64 22.87 4.64 -4.20
N ILE A 65 23.68 5.53 -4.76
CA ILE A 65 23.24 6.91 -5.07
C ILE A 65 22.07 6.90 -6.06
N ILE A 66 22.20 6.18 -7.16
CA ILE A 66 21.18 6.14 -8.23
C ILE A 66 19.89 5.49 -7.71
N PHE A 67 19.97 4.36 -7.01
CA PHE A 67 18.82 3.68 -6.45
C PHE A 67 18.12 4.49 -5.35
N THR A 68 18.87 5.27 -4.57
CA THR A 68 18.28 6.16 -3.56
C THR A 68 17.46 7.26 -4.22
N ILE A 69 17.95 7.85 -5.31
CA ILE A 69 17.22 8.86 -6.09
C ILE A 69 15.94 8.22 -6.70
N ILE A 70 16.07 7.04 -7.31
CA ILE A 70 14.92 6.32 -7.88
C ILE A 70 13.90 5.95 -6.79
N GLY A 71 14.35 5.46 -5.64
CA GLY A 71 13.48 5.11 -4.51
C GLY A 71 12.73 6.30 -3.93
N MET A 72 13.39 7.46 -3.86
CA MET A 72 12.75 8.72 -3.48
C MET A 72 11.69 9.15 -4.51
N ILE A 73 12.03 9.12 -5.80
CA ILE A 73 11.08 9.42 -6.89
C ILE A 73 9.88 8.48 -6.83
N ALA A 74 10.10 7.18 -6.59
CA ALA A 74 9.03 6.19 -6.45
C ALA A 74 8.09 6.52 -5.29
N GLY A 75 8.63 6.88 -4.11
CA GLY A 75 7.83 7.34 -2.97
C GLY A 75 6.99 8.57 -3.29
N PHE A 76 7.57 9.58 -3.95
CA PHE A 76 6.82 10.74 -4.44
C PHE A 76 5.74 10.37 -5.46
N ASN A 77 6.00 9.40 -6.34
CA ASN A 77 5.05 8.98 -7.36
C ASN A 77 3.81 8.30 -6.76
N ILE A 78 4.00 7.51 -5.69
CA ILE A 78 2.90 6.90 -4.93
C ILE A 78 2.01 7.98 -4.31
N ILE A 79 2.62 8.99 -3.69
CA ILE A 79 1.90 10.13 -3.10
C ILE A 79 1.11 10.87 -4.18
N ARG A 80 1.75 11.17 -5.32
CA ARG A 80 1.12 11.86 -6.46
C ARG A 80 -0.05 11.06 -7.01
N GLN A 81 0.11 9.75 -7.18
CA GLN A 81 -0.96 8.87 -7.68
C GLN A 81 -2.15 8.85 -6.70
N LYS A 82 -1.88 8.77 -5.40
CA LYS A 82 -2.90 8.74 -4.35
C LYS A 82 -3.70 10.04 -4.29
N VAL A 83 -3.04 11.18 -4.46
CA VAL A 83 -3.68 12.50 -4.55
C VAL A 83 -4.52 12.61 -5.84
N ASN A 84 -4.00 12.16 -6.98
CA ASN A 84 -4.72 12.27 -8.26
C ASN A 84 -5.91 11.32 -8.38
N ASN A 85 -5.84 10.11 -7.81
CA ASN A 85 -6.96 9.16 -7.78
C ASN A 85 -8.10 9.58 -6.83
N LYS A 86 -7.92 10.64 -6.06
CA LYS A 86 -8.95 11.19 -5.19
C LYS A 86 -9.83 12.26 -5.87
N LYS A 87 -9.49 12.64 -7.10
CA LYS A 87 -10.17 13.65 -7.91
C LYS A 87 -11.16 12.97 -8.87
#